data_AF-A0AAF0MAF5-F1
#
_entry.id   AF-A0AAF0MAF5-F1
#
_cell.length_a   1.000
_cell.length_b   1.000
_cell.length_c   1.000
_cell.angle_alpha   90.00
_cell.angle_beta   90.00
_cell.angle_gamma   90.00
#
_symmetry.space_group_name_H-M   'P 1'
#
loop_
_entity.id
_entity.type
_entity.pdbx_description
1 polymer ?
#
loop_
_entity_poly.entity_id
_entity_poly.type
_entity_poly.pdbx_seq_one_letter_code
_entity_poly.pdbx_strand_id
1 'polypeptide(L)'
;MTTLRGTIRSTETREAEGYADSVVAAKEAAVAALDLDGFALLQTNAVESKATGETTIKATARSTETREHEASGPNYEAALAAYRNTVPEGWQAQHVWVVAE
;
A
#
# COMPACT_ATOMS: atom_id res chain seq x y z
N MET A 1 -6.80 10.70 31.29
CA MET A 1 -5.79 9.82 30.63
C MET A 1 -6.32 9.59 29.23
N THR A 2 -5.53 9.94 28.22
CA THR A 2 -5.99 9.97 26.84
C THR A 2 -5.61 8.69 26.10
N THR A 3 -6.56 8.13 25.34
CA THR A 3 -6.32 6.97 24.47
C THR A 3 -6.65 7.32 23.04
N LEU A 4 -5.73 7.01 22.12
CA LEU A 4 -5.94 7.09 20.68
C LEU A 4 -6.17 5.70 20.12
N ARG A 5 -7.13 5.59 19.20
CA ARG A 5 -7.38 4.39 18.40
C ARG A 5 -7.38 4.74 16.92
N GLY A 6 -7.05 3.76 16.11
CA GLY A 6 -7.16 3.85 14.67
C GLY A 6 -6.85 2.52 14.01
N THR A 7 -6.52 2.58 12.73
CA THR A 7 -6.05 1.43 11.97
C THR A 7 -4.65 1.70 11.43
N ILE A 8 -3.88 0.63 11.23
CA ILE A 8 -2.64 0.65 10.48
C ILE A 8 -2.80 -0.23 9.24
N ARG A 9 -2.15 0.15 8.15
CA ARG A 9 -2.10 -0.62 6.90
C ARG A 9 -0.65 -0.90 6.52
N SER A 10 -0.39 -2.09 5.98
CA SER A 10 0.91 -2.40 5.38
C SER A 10 1.25 -1.43 4.25
N THR A 11 2.53 -1.07 4.14
CA THR A 11 3.11 -0.32 3.02
C THR A 11 3.77 -1.22 1.99
N GLU A 12 3.68 -2.54 2.18
CA GLU A 12 4.24 -3.52 1.25
C GLU A 12 3.64 -3.35 -0.16
N THR A 13 4.52 -3.38 -1.15
CA THR A 13 4.18 -3.32 -2.56
C THR A 13 4.82 -4.47 -3.32
N ARG A 14 4.10 -4.97 -4.33
CA ARG A 14 4.63 -5.92 -5.32
C ARG A 14 4.64 -5.28 -6.68
N GLU A 15 5.61 -5.67 -7.49
CA GLU A 15 5.75 -5.20 -8.85
C GLU A 15 5.93 -6.38 -9.79
N ALA A 16 5.38 -6.24 -11.00
CA ALA A 16 5.55 -7.20 -12.07
C ALA A 16 5.58 -6.48 -13.41
N GLU A 17 6.23 -7.08 -14.40
CA GLU A 17 6.33 -6.54 -15.75
C GLU A 17 5.72 -7.50 -16.76
N GLY A 18 5.13 -6.94 -17.81
CA GLY A 18 4.58 -7.67 -18.93
C GLY A 18 4.99 -7.02 -20.24
N TYR A 19 5.24 -7.85 -21.24
CA TYR A 19 5.75 -7.43 -22.53
C TYR A 19 4.91 -8.05 -23.65
N ALA A 20 4.52 -7.22 -24.62
CA ALA A 20 3.84 -7.68 -25.83
C ALA A 20 3.83 -6.61 -26.92
N ASP A 21 3.45 -7.01 -28.14
CA ASP A 21 3.23 -6.11 -29.28
C ASP A 21 1.92 -5.29 -29.17
N SER A 22 1.24 -5.37 -28.03
CA SER A 22 0.07 -4.51 -27.73
C SER A 22 -0.01 -4.19 -26.24
N VAL A 23 -0.53 -3.00 -25.94
CA VAL A 23 -0.77 -2.53 -24.58
C VAL A 23 -1.68 -3.47 -23.79
N VAL A 24 -2.71 -4.03 -24.42
CA VAL A 24 -3.67 -4.93 -23.74
C VAL A 24 -2.99 -6.22 -23.33
N ALA A 25 -2.28 -6.88 -24.25
CA ALA A 25 -1.58 -8.13 -23.95
C ALA A 25 -0.44 -7.93 -22.93
N ALA A 26 0.31 -6.83 -23.03
CA ALA A 26 1.35 -6.49 -22.06
C ALA A 26 0.75 -6.27 -20.66
N LYS A 27 -0.46 -5.69 -20.57
CA LYS A 27 -1.16 -5.46 -19.30
C LYS A 27 -1.61 -6.77 -18.67
N GLU A 28 -2.23 -7.63 -19.47
CA GLU A 28 -2.69 -8.94 -19.01
C GLU A 28 -1.51 -9.78 -18.50
N ALA A 29 -0.39 -9.77 -19.23
CA ALA A 29 0.83 -10.44 -18.80
C ALA A 29 1.39 -9.87 -17.48
N ALA A 30 1.46 -8.53 -17.36
CA ALA A 30 1.96 -7.89 -16.15
C ALA A 30 1.08 -8.18 -14.92
N VAL A 31 -0.25 -8.15 -15.08
CA VAL A 31 -1.20 -8.42 -13.99
C VAL A 31 -1.22 -9.91 -13.64
N ALA A 32 -1.14 -10.81 -14.62
CA ALA A 32 -1.07 -12.25 -14.36
C ALA A 32 0.21 -12.66 -13.63
N ALA A 33 1.33 -11.96 -13.89
CA ALA A 33 2.59 -12.13 -13.17
C ALA A 33 2.56 -11.52 -11.75
N LEU A 34 1.58 -10.66 -11.45
CA LEU A 34 1.39 -10.05 -10.14
C LEU A 34 0.48 -10.93 -9.29
N ASP A 35 1.03 -11.62 -8.29
CA ASP A 35 0.20 -12.32 -7.31
C ASP A 35 -0.58 -11.31 -6.47
N LEU A 36 -1.89 -11.21 -6.77
CA LEU A 36 -2.83 -10.30 -6.15
C LEU A 36 -3.49 -10.84 -4.89
N ASP A 37 -3.14 -12.05 -4.43
CA ASP A 37 -3.68 -12.56 -3.16
C ASP A 37 -3.21 -11.71 -1.98
N GLY A 38 -4.16 -11.02 -1.33
CA GLY A 38 -3.87 -10.02 -0.28
C GLY A 38 -3.33 -8.68 -0.79
N PHE A 39 -3.38 -8.41 -2.10
CA PHE A 39 -2.90 -7.17 -2.71
C PHE A 39 -3.97 -6.54 -3.63
N ALA A 40 -4.02 -5.22 -3.65
CA ALA A 40 -4.83 -4.44 -4.58
C ALA A 40 -3.93 -3.77 -5.63
N LEU A 41 -4.27 -3.94 -6.90
CA LEU A 41 -3.60 -3.24 -8.01
C LEU A 41 -3.74 -1.71 -7.83
N LEU A 42 -2.62 -1.01 -7.82
CA LEU A 42 -2.58 0.45 -7.68
C LEU A 42 -2.44 1.15 -9.03
N GLN A 43 -1.49 0.68 -9.84
CA GLN A 43 -1.12 1.34 -11.08
C GLN A 43 -0.56 0.34 -12.09
N THR A 44 -0.73 0.68 -13.37
CA THR A 44 -0.09 0.01 -14.50
C THR A 44 0.46 1.10 -15.43
N ASN A 45 1.79 1.16 -15.55
CA ASN A 45 2.47 2.15 -16.37
C ASN A 45 2.98 1.49 -17.64
N ALA A 46 2.64 2.06 -18.80
CA ALA A 46 3.05 1.54 -20.10
C ALA A 46 4.17 2.39 -20.71
N VAL A 47 5.14 1.70 -21.30
CA VAL A 47 6.20 2.29 -22.13
C VAL A 47 6.16 1.61 -23.48
N GLU A 48 5.93 2.39 -24.53
CA GLU A 48 5.85 1.90 -25.91
C GLU A 48 7.12 2.29 -26.69
N SER A 49 7.73 1.31 -27.34
CA SER A 49 8.87 1.49 -28.23
C SER A 49 8.39 1.95 -29.59
N LYS A 50 8.70 3.19 -29.97
CA LYS A 50 8.41 3.70 -31.33
C LYS A 50 9.23 3.00 -32.42
N ALA A 51 10.33 2.36 -32.08
CA ALA A 51 11.23 1.71 -33.03
C ALA A 51 10.80 0.28 -33.38
N THR A 52 10.27 -0.46 -32.40
CA THR A 52 9.88 -1.88 -32.54
C THR A 52 8.38 -2.10 -32.48
N GLY A 53 7.60 -1.13 -31.99
CA GLY A 53 6.16 -1.26 -31.75
C GLY A 53 5.82 -2.02 -30.45
N GLU A 54 6.84 -2.47 -29.72
CA GLU A 54 6.66 -3.28 -28.52
C GLU A 54 6.25 -2.43 -27.32
N THR A 55 5.36 -2.96 -26.50
CA THR A 55 4.91 -2.34 -25.26
C THR A 55 5.41 -3.13 -24.06
N THR A 56 6.01 -2.42 -23.11
CA THR A 56 6.29 -2.93 -21.76
C THR A 56 5.34 -2.28 -20.77
N ILE A 57 4.73 -3.06 -19.89
CA ILE A 57 3.90 -2.57 -18.79
C ILE A 57 4.50 -2.99 -17.47
N LYS A 58 4.68 -2.02 -16.56
CA LYS A 58 5.00 -2.25 -15.16
C LYS A 58 3.74 -2.08 -14.31
N ALA A 59 3.32 -3.14 -13.65
CA ALA A 59 2.20 -3.15 -12.71
C ALA A 59 2.72 -3.06 -11.26
N THR A 60 2.09 -2.25 -10.43
CA THR A 60 2.36 -2.19 -8.99
C THR A 60 1.07 -2.48 -8.23
N ALA A 61 1.12 -3.40 -7.26
CA ALA A 61 0.07 -3.63 -6.30
C ALA A 61 0.56 -3.36 -4.88
N ARG A 62 -0.38 -3.08 -3.97
CA ARG A 62 -0.10 -2.83 -2.55
C ARG A 62 -0.92 -3.76 -1.69
N SER A 63 -0.35 -4.19 -0.58
CA SER A 63 -1.04 -5.01 0.41
C SER A 63 -2.35 -4.36 0.86
N THR A 64 -3.39 -5.19 1.00
CA THR A 64 -4.68 -4.81 1.59
C THR A 64 -4.70 -5.04 3.10
N GLU A 65 -3.59 -5.51 3.67
CA GLU A 65 -3.53 -5.88 5.07
C GLU A 65 -3.71 -4.65 5.97
N THR A 66 -4.69 -4.75 6.87
CA THR A 66 -4.99 -3.75 7.89
C THR A 66 -5.12 -4.40 9.25
N ARG A 67 -4.80 -3.65 10.30
CA ARG A 67 -4.91 -4.08 11.70
C ARG A 67 -5.34 -2.89 12.56
N GLU A 68 -6.04 -3.16 13.66
CA GLU A 68 -6.34 -2.14 14.66
C GLU A 68 -5.06 -1.75 15.41
N HIS A 69 -4.99 -0.49 15.82
CA HIS A 69 -3.88 0.03 16.63
C HIS A 69 -4.38 0.99 17.70
N GLU A 70 -3.79 0.93 18.89
CA GLU A 70 -4.11 1.85 19.98
C GLU A 70 -2.89 2.17 20.83
N ALA A 71 -2.89 3.37 21.42
CA ALA A 71 -1.92 3.77 22.41
C ALA A 71 -2.52 4.79 23.38
N SER A 72 -2.04 4.77 24.61
CA SER A 72 -2.49 5.67 25.68
C SER A 72 -1.35 6.51 26.21
N GLY A 73 -1.69 7.68 26.77
CA GLY A 73 -0.77 8.58 27.42
C GLY A 73 -1.46 9.47 28.45
N PRO A 74 -0.70 10.15 29.32
CA PRO A 74 -1.25 11.05 30.33
C PRO A 74 -2.10 12.19 29.74
N ASN A 75 -1.80 12.62 28.52
CA ASN A 75 -2.52 13.62 27.74
C ASN A 75 -2.47 13.27 26.23
N TYR A 76 -3.15 14.06 25.41
CA TYR A 76 -3.19 13.87 23.96
C TYR A 76 -1.80 13.82 23.30
N GLU A 77 -0.90 14.73 23.65
CA GLU A 77 0.43 14.79 23.03
C GLU A 77 1.25 13.53 23.32
N ALA A 78 1.24 13.07 24.57
CA ALA A 78 1.92 11.85 24.97
C ALA A 78 1.28 10.60 24.34
N ALA A 79 -0.05 10.55 24.25
CA ALA A 79 -0.75 9.46 23.58
C ALA A 79 -0.46 9.43 22.07
N LEU A 80 -0.38 10.60 21.41
CA LEU A 80 -0.03 10.71 20.00
C LEU A 80 1.42 10.30 19.72
N ALA A 81 2.36 10.69 20.58
CA ALA A 81 3.74 10.27 20.49
C ALA A 81 3.86 8.74 20.65
N ALA A 82 3.18 8.18 21.67
CA ALA A 82 3.14 6.73 21.89
C ALA A 82 2.51 5.99 20.70
N TYR A 83 1.39 6.47 20.16
CA TYR A 83 0.72 5.89 19.00
C TYR A 83 1.65 5.82 17.80
N ARG A 84 2.32 6.93 17.47
CA ARG A 84 3.25 7.03 16.33
C ARG A 84 4.49 6.15 16.51
N ASN A 85 5.08 6.14 17.70
CA ASN A 85 6.30 5.37 18.00
C ASN A 85 6.07 3.85 18.03
N THR A 86 4.81 3.41 18.17
CA THR A 86 4.45 1.99 18.23
C THR A 86 3.89 1.47 16.90
N VAL A 87 3.75 2.32 15.88
CA VAL A 87 3.48 1.84 14.50
C VAL A 87 4.72 1.09 14.00
N PRO A 88 4.60 -0.20 13.63
CA PRO A 88 5.75 -0.95 13.15
C PRO A 88 6.32 -0.41 11.83
N GLU A 89 7.59 -0.69 11.56
CA GLU A 89 8.17 -0.43 10.24
C GLU A 89 7.41 -1.21 9.15
N GLY A 90 7.21 -0.58 8.00
CA GLY A 90 6.39 -1.14 6.92
C GLY A 90 4.89 -0.98 7.13
N TRP A 91 4.46 -0.17 8.12
CA TRP A 91 3.05 0.14 8.37
C TRP A 91 2.80 1.64 8.38
N GLN A 92 1.59 2.03 7.99
CA GLN A 92 1.14 3.41 7.96
C GLN A 92 -0.17 3.55 8.75
N ALA A 93 -0.19 4.50 9.69
CA ALA A 93 -1.39 4.88 10.44
C ALA A 93 -2.46 5.52 9.54
N GLN A 94 -3.71 5.17 9.81
CA GLN A 94 -4.91 5.68 9.15
C GLN A 94 -6.01 5.89 10.19
N HIS A 95 -6.94 6.81 9.88
CA HIS A 95 -8.14 7.03 10.67
C HIS A 95 -7.86 7.07 12.18
N VAL A 96 -7.04 8.00 12.67
CA VAL A 96 -6.73 8.07 14.12
C VAL A 96 -7.73 8.99 14.82
N TRP A 97 -8.33 8.54 15.92
CA TRP A 97 -9.29 9.30 16.72
C TRP A 97 -9.06 9.14 18.22
N VAL A 98 -9.55 10.10 19.01
CA VAL A 98 -9.51 10.09 20.48
C VAL A 98 -10.71 9.30 21.02
N VAL A 99 -10.48 8.45 22.02
CA VAL A 99 -11.53 7.59 22.61
C VAL A 99 -11.85 7.96 24.06
N ALA A 100 -10.93 8.57 24.78
CA ALA A 100 -11.12 9.04 26.16
C ALA A 100 -10.20 10.23 26.45
N GLU A 101 -10.63 11.13 27.34
CA GLU A 101 -9.85 12.26 27.85
C GLU A 101 -9.52 12.09 29.34
#